data_AF-A0A0E9WN78-F1
#
_entry.id   AF-A0A0E9WN78-F1
#
_cell.length_a   1.000
_cell.length_b   1.000
_cell.length_c   1.000
_cell.angle_alpha   90.00
_cell.angle_beta   90.00
_cell.angle_gamma   90.00
#
_symmetry.space_group_name_H-M   'P 1'
#
loop_
_entity.id
_entity.type
_entity.pdbx_description
1 polymer ?
#
loop_
_entity_poly.entity_id
_entity_poly.type
_entity_poly.pdbx_seq_one_letter_code
_entity_poly.pdbx_strand_id
1 'polypeptide(L)'
;MVRVNWNGKCKLKNTLIHATKENVIQVCRTRRIGIFHFSTQPFNLTECKHDNTMKPCKYIAKNVTKRIVIVCQDGKPVHFNGTRNESI
;
A
#
# COMPACT_ATOMS: atom_id res chain seq x y z
N MET A 1 2.98 -13.26 -4.51
CA MET A 1 1.69 -12.83 -5.10
C MET A 1 1.37 -13.77 -6.24
N VAL A 2 0.22 -14.43 -6.21
CA VAL A 2 -0.19 -15.40 -7.25
C VAL A 2 -1.16 -14.77 -8.26
N ARG A 3 -1.74 -13.61 -7.92
CA ARG A 3 -2.60 -12.83 -8.83
C ARG A 3 -1.75 -11.92 -9.71
N VAL A 4 -1.62 -12.31 -10.98
CA VAL A 4 -1.18 -11.47 -12.10
C VAL A 4 -2.12 -10.26 -12.25
N ASN A 5 -1.62 -9.14 -12.77
CA ASN A 5 -2.49 -8.01 -13.15
C ASN A 5 -3.57 -8.49 -14.15
N TRP A 6 -4.60 -7.67 -14.36
CA TRP A 6 -5.69 -7.92 -15.32
C TRP A 6 -5.22 -8.31 -16.74
N ASN A 7 -4.01 -7.87 -17.14
CA ASN A 7 -3.39 -8.17 -18.43
C ASN A 7 -2.38 -9.34 -18.42
N GLY A 8 -2.39 -10.18 -17.37
CA GLY A 8 -1.45 -11.30 -17.22
C GLY A 8 0.00 -10.89 -16.88
N LYS A 9 0.31 -9.60 -16.75
CA LYS A 9 1.65 -9.13 -16.38
C LYS A 9 1.85 -9.13 -14.86
N CYS A 10 3.07 -9.45 -14.42
CA CYS A 10 3.44 -9.34 -13.01
C CYS A 10 3.41 -7.86 -12.58
N LYS A 11 2.77 -7.56 -11.44
CA LYS A 11 2.79 -6.22 -10.87
C LYS A 11 4.20 -5.90 -10.36
N LEU A 12 4.79 -4.77 -10.75
CA LEU A 12 6.18 -4.43 -10.39
C LEU A 12 6.38 -4.23 -8.87
N LYS A 13 5.43 -3.59 -8.20
CA LYS A 13 5.46 -3.36 -6.75
C LYS A 13 4.05 -3.48 -6.18
N ASN A 14 3.92 -4.13 -5.04
CA ASN A 14 2.70 -4.13 -4.25
C ASN A 14 3.05 -4.01 -2.77
N THR A 15 2.18 -3.41 -1.98
CA THR A 15 2.33 -3.33 -0.54
C THR A 15 1.10 -3.94 0.13
N LEU A 16 1.32 -4.85 1.06
CA LEU A 16 0.28 -5.40 1.92
C LEU A 16 0.29 -4.64 3.24
N ILE A 17 -0.88 -4.27 3.73
CA ILE A 17 -1.07 -3.60 5.02
C ILE A 17 -1.54 -4.65 6.03
N HIS A 18 -0.81 -4.80 7.13
CA HIS A 18 -1.18 -5.68 8.24
C HIS A 18 -1.87 -4.85 9.32
N ALA A 19 -3.18 -4.70 9.18
CA ALA A 19 -4.04 -4.05 10.16
C ALA A 19 -5.47 -4.52 10.00
N THR A 20 -6.32 -4.21 10.99
CA THR A 20 -7.76 -4.37 10.84
C THR A 20 -8.29 -3.44 9.76
N LYS A 21 -9.40 -3.84 9.14
CA LYS A 21 -10.06 -3.03 8.11
C LYS A 21 -10.46 -1.66 8.67
N GLU A 22 -10.95 -1.64 9.90
CA GLU A 22 -11.41 -0.46 10.62
C GLU A 22 -10.24 0.53 10.80
N ASN A 23 -9.05 0.05 11.16
CA ASN A 23 -7.86 0.90 11.31
C ASN A 23 -7.47 1.58 10.00
N VAL A 24 -7.61 0.89 8.86
CA VAL A 24 -7.33 1.48 7.54
C VAL A 24 -8.43 2.48 7.16
N ILE A 25 -9.70 2.18 7.45
CA ILE A 25 -10.83 3.11 7.21
C ILE A 25 -10.67 4.40 8.02
N GLN A 26 -10.16 4.34 9.26
CA GLN A 26 -9.94 5.56 10.06
C GLN A 26 -8.98 6.55 9.38
N VAL A 27 -8.08 6.09 8.51
CA VAL A 27 -7.20 6.99 7.74
C VAL A 27 -8.02 7.90 6.81
N CYS A 28 -9.19 7.48 6.33
CA CYS A 28 -10.06 8.35 5.55
C CYS A 28 -10.63 9.54 6.34
N ARG A 29 -10.50 9.54 7.67
CA ARG A 29 -10.96 10.61 8.56
C ARG A 29 -9.82 11.51 9.05
N THR A 30 -8.57 11.21 8.69
CA THR A 30 -7.41 12.03 9.09
C THR A 30 -7.22 13.23 8.17
N ARG A 31 -6.24 14.08 8.51
CA ARG A 31 -5.84 15.22 7.68
C ARG A 31 -5.56 14.77 6.24
N ARG A 32 -6.10 15.52 5.29
CA ARG A 32 -5.85 15.35 3.85
C ARG A 32 -5.12 16.55 3.25
N ILE A 33 -4.37 16.29 2.19
CA ILE A 33 -3.81 17.31 1.29
C ILE A 33 -4.29 16.93 -0.11
N GLY A 34 -5.18 17.74 -0.68
CA GLY A 34 -5.93 17.37 -1.89
C GLY A 34 -6.76 16.10 -1.66
N ILE A 35 -6.55 15.09 -2.51
CA ILE A 35 -7.22 13.78 -2.43
C ILE A 35 -6.51 12.76 -1.53
N PHE A 36 -5.30 13.11 -1.03
CA PHE A 36 -4.46 12.18 -0.28
C PHE A 36 -4.73 12.31 1.21
N HIS A 37 -5.09 11.19 1.84
CA HIS A 37 -5.23 11.04 3.28
C HIS A 37 -3.97 10.39 3.86
N PHE A 38 -3.51 10.91 5.00
CA PHE A 38 -2.26 10.51 5.63
C PHE A 38 -2.52 9.80 6.95
N SER A 39 -1.96 8.62 7.16
CA SER A 39 -2.08 7.98 8.47
C SER A 39 -1.32 8.77 9.54
N THR A 40 -1.93 8.87 10.73
CA THR A 40 -1.28 9.48 11.90
C THR A 40 -0.28 8.51 12.54
N GLN A 41 -0.63 7.23 12.57
CA GLN A 41 0.19 6.14 13.10
C GLN A 41 0.83 5.30 11.98
N PRO A 42 2.01 4.69 12.24
CA PRO A 42 2.62 3.76 11.31
C PRO A 42 1.85 2.43 11.26
N PHE A 43 1.93 1.76 10.12
CA PHE A 43 1.35 0.44 9.88
C PHE A 43 2.48 -0.56 9.64
N ASN A 44 2.27 -1.80 10.05
CA ASN A 44 3.12 -2.91 9.62
C ASN A 44 2.76 -3.28 8.19
N LEU A 45 3.77 -3.31 7.32
CA LEU A 45 3.60 -3.50 5.88
C LEU A 45 4.53 -4.61 5.38
N THR A 46 4.11 -5.30 4.32
CA THR A 46 5.00 -6.09 3.48
C THR A 46 5.06 -5.43 2.10
N GLU A 47 6.14 -4.72 1.83
CA GLU A 47 6.46 -4.28 0.46
C GLU A 47 6.98 -5.47 -0.32
N CYS A 48 6.42 -5.77 -1.48
CA CYS A 48 7.01 -6.76 -2.38
C CYS A 48 7.28 -6.17 -3.76
N LYS A 49 8.50 -6.40 -4.21
CA LYS A 49 9.02 -5.96 -5.50
C LYS A 49 9.19 -7.17 -6.40
N HIS A 50 8.69 -7.08 -7.62
CA HIS A 50 8.85 -8.13 -8.61
C HIS A 50 10.31 -8.27 -9.00
N ASP A 51 10.78 -9.51 -9.03
CA ASP A 51 12.04 -9.87 -9.64
C ASP A 51 11.81 -10.17 -11.13
N ASN A 52 12.12 -9.21 -11.98
CA ASN A 52 11.92 -9.29 -13.43
C ASN A 52 12.75 -10.41 -14.09
N THR A 53 13.71 -11.00 -13.39
CA THR A 53 14.57 -12.06 -13.92
C THR A 53 13.99 -13.46 -13.70
N MET A 54 12.97 -13.62 -12.86
CA MET A 54 12.48 -14.92 -12.42
C MET A 54 11.04 -15.19 -12.89
N LYS A 55 10.83 -16.33 -13.58
CA LYS A 55 9.51 -16.87 -13.96
C LYS A 55 9.19 -18.12 -13.11
N PRO A 56 7.92 -18.38 -12.70
CA PRO A 56 6.76 -17.47 -12.71
C PRO A 56 6.98 -16.26 -11.79
N CYS A 57 6.08 -15.27 -11.75
CA CYS A 57 6.27 -14.00 -11.02
C CYS A 57 6.83 -14.22 -9.60
N LYS A 58 8.13 -13.95 -9.39
CA LYS A 58 8.75 -13.99 -8.06
C LYS A 58 8.87 -12.59 -7.49
N TYR A 59 8.74 -12.52 -6.17
CA TYR A 59 8.69 -11.27 -5.44
C TYR A 59 9.65 -11.32 -4.28
N ILE A 60 10.47 -10.28 -4.14
CA ILE A 60 11.28 -10.04 -2.95
C ILE A 60 10.40 -9.27 -1.97
N ALA A 61 10.15 -9.86 -0.80
CA ALA A 61 9.37 -9.25 0.25
C ALA A 61 10.28 -8.53 1.27
N LYS A 62 9.84 -7.37 1.74
CA LYS A 62 10.47 -6.63 2.83
C LYS A 62 9.39 -6.18 3.81
N ASN A 63 9.54 -6.59 5.07
CA ASN A 63 8.68 -6.10 6.14
C ASN A 63 9.20 -4.72 6.60
N VAL A 64 8.29 -3.76 6.70
CA VAL A 64 8.58 -2.39 7.14
C VAL A 64 7.45 -1.87 7.99
N THR A 65 7.75 -0.91 8.85
CA THR A 65 6.75 -0.20 9.65
C THR A 65 6.78 1.27 9.23
N LYS A 66 5.75 1.74 8.53
CA LYS A 66 5.72 3.11 7.95
C LYS A 66 4.32 3.70 7.98
N ARG A 67 4.23 5.03 7.94
CA ARG A 67 2.97 5.73 7.67
C ARG A 67 2.54 5.55 6.22
N ILE A 68 1.24 5.46 5.98
CA ILE A 68 0.66 5.23 4.67
C ILE A 68 -0.05 6.47 4.13
N VAL A 69 -0.16 6.53 2.81
CA VAL A 69 -0.93 7.53 2.08
C VAL A 69 -1.94 6.80 1.22
N ILE A 70 -3.22 7.15 1.37
CA ILE A 70 -4.33 6.53 0.64
C ILE A 70 -5.23 7.60 0.02
N VAL A 71 -6.06 7.19 -0.94
CA VAL A 71 -7.18 7.98 -1.44
C VAL A 71 -8.46 7.30 -0.98
N CYS A 72 -9.43 8.13 -0.58
CA CYS A 72 -10.72 7.66 -0.10
C CYS A 72 -11.86 8.21 -0.96
N GLN A 73 -12.91 7.41 -1.08
CA GLN A 73 -14.18 7.76 -1.71
C GLN A 73 -15.30 7.27 -0.78
N ASP A 74 -16.28 8.13 -0.50
CA ASP A 74 -17.40 7.84 0.42
C ASP A 74 -16.96 7.27 1.78
N GLY A 75 -15.86 7.80 2.32
CA GLY A 75 -15.28 7.39 3.59
C GLY A 75 -14.57 6.03 3.57
N LYS A 76 -14.36 5.43 2.39
CA LYS A 76 -13.70 4.12 2.23
C LYS A 76 -12.39 4.24 1.45
N PRO A 77 -11.35 3.47 1.80
CA PRO A 77 -10.09 3.46 1.07
C PRO A 77 -10.28 2.80 -0.31
N VAL A 78 -9.98 3.53 -1.38
CA VAL A 78 -10.11 3.02 -2.77
C VAL A 78 -8.78 2.92 -3.50
N HIS A 79 -7.74 3.63 -3.04
CA HIS A 79 -6.41 3.57 -3.64
C HIS A 79 -5.31 3.68 -2.59
N PHE A 80 -4.30 2.83 -2.70
CA PHE A 80 -3.06 2.94 -1.92
C PHE A 80 -2.02 3.69 -2.74
N ASN A 81 -1.70 4.92 -2.34
CA ASN A 81 -0.74 5.76 -3.04
C ASN A 81 0.71 5.39 -2.70
N GLY A 82 0.97 5.03 -1.43
CA GLY A 82 2.31 4.64 -1.01
C GLY A 82 2.55 4.80 0.48
N THR A 83 3.83 4.81 0.85
CA THR A 83 4.29 5.11 2.20
C THR A 83 4.90 6.51 2.24
N ARG A 84 4.67 7.26 3.31
CA ARG A 84 5.39 8.51 3.52
C ARG A 84 6.81 8.15 3.97
N ASN A 85 7.82 8.54 3.19
CA ASN A 85 9.19 8.54 3.68
C ASN A 85 9.35 9.70 4.67
N GLU A 86 10.09 9.50 5.76
CA GLU A 86 10.30 10.48 6.84
C GLU A 86 11.23 11.64 6.42
N SER A 87 10.98 12.25 5.26
CA SER A 87 11.75 13.40 4.77
C SER A 87 10.80 14.39 4.10
N ILE A 88 10.10 15.14 4.94
CA ILE A 88 9.75 16.54 4.69
C ILE A 88 10.36 17.31 5.84
#